data_AF-A0A7K3DV72-F1
#
_entry.id   AF-A0A7K3DV72-F1
#
_cell.length_a   1.000
_cell.length_b   1.000
_cell.length_c   1.000
_cell.angle_alpha   90.00
_cell.angle_beta   90.00
_cell.angle_gamma   90.00
#
_symmetry.space_group_name_H-M   'P 1'
#
loop_
_entity.id
_entity.type
_entity.pdbx_description
1 polymer ?
#
loop_
_entity_poly.entity_id
_entity_poly.type
_entity_poly.pdbx_seq_one_letter_code
_entity_poly.pdbx_strand_id
1 'polypeptide(L)'
;RRRAEGELRTLVRRAQAAGALRADFEPSDLGVVLMAHCGLVAALPDDAAASRRLVAYLLDSFRADAAHGALPPAAPLALGSLPLVPDAPRGRRASRPTA
;
A
#
# COMPACT_ATOMS: atom_id res chain seq x y z
N ARG A 1 3.06 15.45 2.80
CA ARG A 1 2.36 14.70 1.71
C ARG A 1 2.92 15.05 0.33
N ARG A 2 2.76 16.28 -0.19
CA ARG A 2 3.29 16.69 -1.52
C ARG A 2 4.80 16.45 -1.72
N ARG A 3 5.63 16.71 -0.70
CA ARG A 3 7.06 16.41 -0.75
C ARG A 3 7.33 14.92 -0.91
N ALA A 4 6.69 14.09 -0.09
CA ALA A 4 6.81 12.63 -0.16
C ALA A 4 6.34 12.07 -1.51
N GLU A 5 5.27 12.64 -2.08
CA GLU A 5 4.81 12.30 -3.44
C GLU A 5 5.86 12.65 -4.51
N GLY A 6 6.50 13.81 -4.39
CA GLY A 6 7.58 14.23 -5.30
C GLY A 6 8.82 13.33 -5.21
N GLU A 7 9.21 12.96 -4.00
CA GLU A 7 10.32 12.04 -3.73
C GLU A 7 10.01 10.62 -4.23
N LEU A 8 8.78 10.13 -3.99
CA LEU A 8 8.32 8.84 -4.51
C LEU A 8 8.33 8.81 -6.04
N ARG A 9 7.80 9.84 -6.70
CA ARG A 9 7.81 9.92 -8.16
C ARG A 9 9.25 9.88 -8.71
N THR A 10 10.20 10.47 -7.98
CA THR A 10 11.61 10.40 -8.33
C THR A 10 12.18 9.00 -8.13
N LEU A 11 11.81 8.31 -7.05
CA LEU A 11 12.19 6.92 -6.79
C LEU A 11 11.65 5.98 -7.87
N VAL A 12 10.36 6.09 -8.21
CA VAL A 12 9.70 5.31 -9.28
C VAL A 12 10.45 5.44 -10.59
N ARG A 13 10.72 6.68 -11.04
CA ARG A 13 11.50 6.91 -12.27
C ARG A 13 12.89 6.27 -12.23
N ARG A 14 13.58 6.35 -11.09
CA ARG A 14 14.91 5.73 -10.94
C ARG A 14 14.86 4.21 -10.99
N ALA A 15 13.85 3.60 -10.36
CA ALA A 15 13.66 2.16 -10.36
C ALA A 15 13.30 1.64 -11.76
N GLN A 16 12.45 2.37 -12.50
CA GLN A 16 12.13 2.08 -13.90
C GLN A 16 13.36 2.22 -14.79
N ALA A 17 14.13 3.30 -14.66
CA ALA A 17 15.36 3.51 -15.42
C ALA A 17 16.43 2.43 -15.14
N ALA A 18 16.45 1.87 -13.92
CA ALA A 18 17.32 0.77 -13.55
C ALA A 18 16.81 -0.61 -13.98
N GLY A 19 15.63 -0.71 -14.62
CA GLY A 19 15.01 -1.97 -15.01
C GLY A 19 14.52 -2.82 -13.83
N ALA A 20 14.38 -2.25 -12.64
CA ALA A 20 13.93 -2.97 -11.45
C ALA A 20 12.39 -2.94 -11.29
N LEU A 21 11.73 -1.94 -11.87
CA LEU A 21 10.29 -1.71 -11.77
C LEU A 21 9.66 -1.70 -13.16
N ARG A 22 8.48 -2.31 -13.30
CA ARG A 22 7.71 -2.28 -14.56
C ARG A 22 7.45 -0.84 -15.05
N ALA A 23 7.51 -0.67 -16.37
CA ALA A 23 7.51 0.66 -17.01
C ALA A 23 6.17 1.41 -16.91
N ASP A 24 5.09 0.67 -16.69
CA ASP A 24 3.71 1.14 -16.54
C ASP A 24 3.27 1.25 -15.07
N PHE A 25 4.20 1.12 -14.11
CA PHE A 25 3.92 1.45 -12.70
C PHE A 25 3.83 2.97 -12.53
N GLU A 26 2.74 3.43 -11.94
CA GLU A 26 2.48 4.84 -11.65
C GLU A 26 2.52 5.12 -10.14
N PRO A 27 2.93 6.32 -9.69
CA PRO A 27 2.94 6.65 -8.26
C PRO A 27 1.57 6.50 -7.56
N SER A 28 0.46 6.55 -8.29
CA SER A 28 -0.89 6.31 -7.77
C SER A 28 -1.17 4.84 -7.45
N ASP A 29 -0.42 3.89 -8.02
CA ASP A 29 -0.53 2.46 -7.70
C ASP A 29 -0.14 2.18 -6.26
N LEU A 30 0.73 3.00 -5.67
CA LEU A 30 1.03 2.92 -4.24
C LEU A 30 -0.23 3.18 -3.39
N GLY A 31 -1.19 3.96 -3.89
CA GLY A 31 -2.48 4.12 -3.25
C GLY A 31 -3.26 2.80 -3.15
N VAL A 32 -3.31 2.04 -4.25
CA VAL A 32 -3.95 0.72 -4.30
C VAL A 32 -3.25 -0.26 -3.36
N VAL A 33 -1.92 -0.28 -3.38
CA VAL A 33 -1.08 -1.13 -2.51
C VAL A 33 -1.37 -0.86 -1.03
N LEU A 34 -1.39 0.41 -0.63
CA LEU A 34 -1.63 0.79 0.76
C LEU A 34 -3.04 0.44 1.21
N MET A 35 -4.06 0.60 0.35
CA MET A 35 -5.42 0.18 0.68
C MET A 35 -5.52 -1.34 0.87
N ALA A 36 -4.90 -2.14 -0.01
CA ALA A 36 -4.88 -3.59 0.13
C ALA A 36 -4.18 -4.02 1.44
N HIS A 37 -3.03 -3.41 1.75
CA HIS A 37 -2.30 -3.68 2.99
C HIS A 37 -3.09 -3.27 4.24
N CYS A 38 -3.69 -2.08 4.26
CA CYS A 38 -4.56 -1.64 5.34
C CYS A 38 -5.75 -2.57 5.55
N GLY A 39 -6.38 -3.05 4.47
CA GLY A 39 -7.47 -4.03 4.54
C GLY A 39 -7.02 -5.34 5.18
N LEU A 40 -5.83 -5.84 4.82
CA LEU A 40 -5.27 -7.04 5.44
C LEU A 40 -4.98 -6.83 6.93
N VAL A 41 -4.34 -5.73 7.30
CA VAL A 41 -4.02 -5.41 8.71
C VAL A 41 -5.31 -5.24 9.54
N ALA A 42 -6.35 -4.65 8.98
CA ALA A 42 -7.64 -4.52 9.66
C ALA A 42 -8.31 -5.89 9.91
N ALA A 43 -8.16 -6.84 8.98
CA ALA A 43 -8.70 -8.19 9.11
C ALA A 43 -7.85 -9.10 10.02
N LEU A 44 -6.52 -8.90 10.02
CA LEU A 44 -5.54 -9.74 10.70
C LEU A 44 -4.52 -8.86 11.47
N PRO A 45 -4.92 -8.17 12.55
CA PRO A 45 -4.11 -7.13 13.20
C PRO A 45 -2.79 -7.62 13.80
N ASP A 46 -2.71 -8.88 14.23
CA ASP A 46 -1.52 -9.46 14.86
C ASP A 46 -0.74 -10.42 13.94
N ASP A 47 -1.15 -10.57 12.67
CA ASP A 47 -0.50 -11.47 11.71
C ASP A 47 0.53 -10.75 10.85
N ALA A 48 1.69 -10.49 11.44
CA ALA A 48 2.81 -9.89 10.73
C ALA A 48 3.34 -10.79 9.58
N ALA A 49 3.10 -12.11 9.62
CA ALA A 49 3.53 -13.03 8.57
C ALA A 49 2.67 -12.85 7.31
N ALA A 50 1.34 -12.75 7.47
CA ALA A 50 0.42 -12.43 6.39
C ALA A 50 0.76 -11.08 5.75
N SER A 51 1.03 -10.05 6.56
CA SER A 51 1.46 -8.73 6.07
C SER A 51 2.74 -8.83 5.22
N ARG A 52 3.77 -9.52 5.71
CA ARG A 52 5.02 -9.69 4.95
C ARG A 52 4.79 -10.44 3.64
N ARG A 53 3.92 -11.46 3.67
CA ARG A 53 3.60 -12.26 2.49
C ARG A 53 2.88 -11.45 1.42
N LEU A 54 1.92 -10.60 1.81
CA LEU A 54 1.25 -9.69 0.87
C LEU A 54 2.25 -8.72 0.23
N VAL A 55 3.10 -8.08 1.03
CA VAL A 55 4.11 -7.15 0.50
C VAL A 55 5.05 -7.87 -0.46
N ALA A 56 5.47 -9.10 -0.16
CA ALA A 56 6.28 -9.90 -1.07
C ALA A 56 5.58 -10.15 -2.42
N TYR A 57 4.31 -10.55 -2.42
CA TYR A 57 3.54 -10.74 -3.66
C TYR A 57 3.41 -9.44 -4.46
N LEU A 58 3.15 -8.32 -3.79
CA LEU A 58 3.02 -7.03 -4.45
C LEU A 58 4.34 -6.60 -5.09
N LEU A 59 5.45 -6.64 -4.34
CA LEU A 59 6.77 -6.29 -4.87
C LEU A 59 7.17 -7.19 -6.03
N ASP A 60 6.90 -8.49 -5.95
CA ASP A 60 7.17 -9.45 -7.02
C ASP A 60 6.38 -9.10 -8.29
N SER A 61 5.09 -8.77 -8.15
CA SER A 61 4.23 -8.37 -9.29
C SER A 61 4.63 -7.05 -9.98
N PHE A 62 5.41 -6.21 -9.30
CA PHE A 62 5.86 -4.92 -9.84
C PHE A 62 7.25 -4.97 -10.48
N ARG A 63 7.97 -6.09 -10.36
CA ARG A 63 9.28 -6.24 -11.01
C ARG A 63 9.13 -6.15 -12.52
N ALA A 64 10.17 -5.64 -13.19
CA ALA A 64 10.13 -5.47 -14.65
C ALA A 64 10.04 -6.82 -15.39
N ASP A 65 10.61 -7.89 -14.84
CA ASP A 65 10.59 -9.26 -15.38
C ASP A 65 9.25 -9.98 -15.20
N ALA A 66 8.44 -9.56 -14.22
CA ALA A 66 7.08 -10.08 -13.99
C ALA A 66 6.01 -9.47 -14.93
N ALA A 67 6.38 -8.49 -15.77
CA ALA A 67 5.44 -7.83 -16.66
C ALA A 67 5.10 -8.71 -17.87
N HIS A 68 3.95 -9.40 -17.80
CA HIS A 68 3.41 -10.22 -18.90
C HIS A 68 2.48 -9.47 -19.86
N GLY A 69 2.37 -8.15 -19.68
CA GLY A 69 1.48 -7.27 -20.43
C GLY A 69 1.28 -5.94 -19.69
N ALA A 70 0.80 -4.92 -20.41
CA ALA A 70 0.51 -3.62 -19.83
C ALA A 70 -0.66 -3.71 -18.84
N LEU A 71 -0.57 -3.01 -17.71
CA LEU A 71 -1.69 -2.81 -16.80
C LEU A 71 -2.78 -1.97 -17.47
N PRO A 72 -4.04 -2.14 -17.04
CA PRO A 72 -5.06 -1.13 -17.28
C PRO A 72 -4.60 0.25 -16.80
N PRO A 73 -5.14 1.35 -17.36
CA PRO A 73 -4.78 2.70 -16.96
C PRO A 73 -4.88 2.90 -15.44
N ALA A 74 -3.87 3.55 -14.86
CA ALA A 74 -3.81 3.79 -13.43
C ALA A 74 -4.99 4.66 -12.95
N ALA A 75 -5.56 4.30 -11.81
CA ALA A 75 -6.59 5.11 -11.17
C ALA A 75 -6.00 6.43 -10.63
N PRO A 76 -6.77 7.53 -10.58
CA PRO A 76 -6.32 8.82 -10.03
C PRO A 76 -6.32 8.81 -8.49
N LEU A 77 -5.74 7.77 -7.88
CA LEU A 77 -5.62 7.61 -6.45
C LEU A 77 -4.36 8.31 -5.97
N ALA A 78 -4.47 9.60 -5.69
CA ALA A 78 -3.37 10.33 -5.07
C ALA A 78 -3.07 9.74 -3.69
N LEU A 79 -1.79 9.63 -3.34
CA LEU A 79 -1.40 9.34 -1.96
C LEU A 79 -2.00 10.36 -0.99
N GLY A 80 -2.24 11.58 -1.50
CA GLY A 80 -3.03 12.71 -1.02
C GLY A 80 -4.50 12.46 -0.66
N SER A 81 -5.12 11.37 -1.10
CA SER A 81 -6.55 11.10 -0.89
C SER A 81 -6.83 9.82 -0.12
N LEU A 82 -5.79 9.03 0.21
CA LEU A 82 -5.95 7.84 1.04
C LEU A 82 -6.54 8.20 2.42
N PRO A 83 -7.61 7.50 2.86
CA PRO A 83 -8.07 7.57 4.22
C PRO A 83 -7.02 6.87 5.10
N LEU A 84 -6.21 7.66 5.81
CA LEU A 84 -5.53 7.13 6.98
C LEU A 84 -6.64 6.76 7.96
N VAL A 85 -6.76 5.47 8.31
CA VAL A 85 -7.83 4.89 9.13
C VAL A 85 -8.29 5.90 10.20
N PRO A 86 -9.59 6.27 10.27
CA PRO A 86 -10.08 7.07 11.39
C PRO A 86 -9.88 6.28 12.69
N ASP A 87 -9.49 6.96 13.77
CA ASP A 87 -9.29 6.40 15.11
C ASP A 87 -10.23 5.20 15.36
N ALA A 88 -9.65 3.99 15.45
CA ALA A 88 -10.42 2.83 15.89
C ALA A 88 -11.08 3.20 17.24
N PRO A 89 -12.39 2.99 17.43
CA PRO A 89 -13.06 3.37 18.67
C PRO A 89 -12.37 2.66 19.82
N ARG A 90 -11.73 3.44 20.70
CA ARG A 90 -11.10 2.94 21.94
C ARG A 90 -12.15 2.12 22.67
N GLY A 91 -11.90 0.81 22.77
CA GLY A 91 -12.82 -0.15 23.37
C GLY A 91 -13.37 0.38 24.69
N ARG A 92 -14.70 0.39 24.79
CA ARG A 92 -15.45 0.66 26.02
C ARG A 92 -14.88 -0.24 27.11
N ARG A 93 -14.12 0.34 28.05
CA ARG A 93 -13.65 -0.32 29.27
C ARG A 93 -14.85 -1.02 29.90
N ALA A 94 -14.82 -2.34 29.94
CA ALA A 94 -15.84 -3.11 30.64
C ALA A 94 -15.78 -2.71 32.12
N SER A 95 -16.80 -1.99 32.57
CA SER A 95 -17.02 -1.72 33.98
C SER A 95 -17.23 -3.06 34.69
N ARG A 96 -16.29 -3.42 35.57
CA ARG A 96 -16.46 -4.53 36.50
C ARG A 96 -17.74 -4.32 37.31
N PRO A 97 -18.61 -5.35 37.46
CA PRO A 97 -19.67 -5.27 38.45
C PRO A 97 -19.05 -5.34 39.85
N THR A 98 -19.31 -4.31 40.65
CA THR A 98 -19.10 -4.32 42.10
C THR A 98 -20.07 -5.33 42.72
N ALA A 99 -19.51 -6.29 43.46
CA ALA A 99 -20.25 -7.10 44.42
C ALA A 99 -20.63 -6.26 45.65
#